data_AF-A0A1B9B1W9-F1
#
_entry.id   AF-A0A1B9B1W9-F1
#
_cell.length_a   1.000
_cell.length_b   1.000
_cell.length_c   1.000
_cell.angle_alpha   90.00
_cell.angle_beta   90.00
_cell.angle_gamma   90.00
#
_symmetry.space_group_name_H-M   'P 1'
#
loop_
_entity.id
_entity.type
_entity.pdbx_description
1 polymer ?
#
loop_
_entity_poly.entity_id
_entity_poly.type
_entity_poly.pdbx_seq_one_letter_code
_entity_poly.pdbx_strand_id
1 'polypeptide(L)'
;MSFLDTMDPFLLQLVIVPTIVIGLGVLVSAITNKIFIGPLVTLIANLIFEVWHSKYYYQYPDISFSEWNIIFPSISLFLSAIIVAYIRTKN
;
A
#
# COMPACT_ATOMS: atom_id res chain seq x y z
N MET A 1 11.30 -12.88 20.94
CA MET A 1 11.18 -13.11 19.49
C MET A 1 9.85 -12.56 19.06
N SER A 2 9.87 -11.52 18.24
CA SER A 2 8.65 -10.86 17.80
C SER A 2 7.92 -11.78 16.80
N PHE A 3 6.59 -11.78 16.77
CA PHE A 3 5.80 -12.58 15.81
C PHE A 3 6.21 -12.31 14.35
N LEU A 4 6.73 -11.11 14.07
CA LEU A 4 7.23 -10.71 12.76
C LEU A 4 8.55 -11.41 12.38
N ASP A 5 9.36 -11.84 13.36
CA ASP A 5 10.63 -12.56 13.12
C ASP A 5 10.37 -14.00 12.65
N THR A 6 9.14 -14.50 12.85
CA THR A 6 8.73 -15.86 12.48
C THR A 6 8.01 -15.91 11.13
N MET A 7 7.69 -14.76 10.54
CA MET A 7 6.98 -14.67 9.26
C MET A 7 7.96 -14.61 8.10
N ASP A 8 7.68 -15.39 7.06
CA ASP A 8 8.47 -15.38 5.82
C ASP A 8 8.47 -13.98 5.18
N PRO A 9 9.64 -13.37 4.93
CA PRO A 9 9.76 -12.07 4.28
C PRO A 9 9.02 -11.98 2.93
N PHE A 10 8.97 -13.07 2.16
CA PHE A 10 8.25 -13.11 0.90
C PHE A 10 6.74 -13.02 1.11
N LEU A 11 6.21 -13.68 2.13
CA LEU A 11 4.80 -13.63 2.46
C LEU A 11 4.39 -12.23 2.94
N LEU A 12 5.24 -11.60 3.75
CA LEU A 12 5.04 -10.23 4.20
C LEU A 12 5.02 -9.26 3.01
N GLN A 13 6.01 -9.34 2.12
CA GLN A 13 6.19 -8.41 1.01
C GLN A 13 5.17 -8.58 -0.12
N LEU A 14 4.75 -9.81 -0.43
CA LEU A 14 3.89 -10.08 -1.60
C LEU A 14 2.41 -10.23 -1.28
N VAL A 15 2.05 -10.51 -0.03
CA VAL A 15 0.65 -10.78 0.34
C VAL A 15 0.17 -9.77 1.36
N ILE A 16 0.85 -9.66 2.50
CA ILE A 16 0.34 -8.88 3.63
C ILE A 16 0.45 -7.38 3.37
N VAL A 17 1.67 -6.90 3.08
CA VAL A 17 1.93 -5.48 2.83
C VAL A 17 1.05 -4.96 1.68
N PRO A 18 1.03 -5.60 0.49
CA PRO A 18 0.24 -5.09 -0.63
C PRO A 18 -1.24 -5.01 -0.31
N THR A 19 -1.77 -6.03 0.37
CA THR A 19 -3.18 -6.06 0.79
C THR A 19 -3.51 -4.90 1.72
N ILE A 20 -2.64 -4.62 2.70
CA ILE A 20 -2.85 -3.53 3.67
C ILE A 20 -2.73 -2.17 2.98
N VAL A 21 -1.64 -1.90 2.25
CA VAL A 21 -1.40 -0.55 1.68
C VAL A 21 -2.36 -0.21 0.53
N ILE A 22 -2.72 -1.19 -0.31
CA ILE A 22 -3.72 -1.01 -1.37
C ILE A 22 -5.11 -0.92 -0.75
N GLY A 23 -5.45 -1.82 0.18
CA GLY A 23 -6.74 -1.83 0.85
C GLY A 23 -7.05 -0.53 1.58
N LEU A 24 -6.07 0.02 2.32
CA LEU A 24 -6.19 1.33 2.97
C LEU A 24 -6.42 2.45 1.94
N GLY A 25 -5.64 2.50 0.87
CA GLY A 25 -5.80 3.53 -0.16
C GLY A 25 -7.19 3.50 -0.80
N VAL A 26 -7.62 2.32 -1.23
CA VAL A 26 -8.93 2.10 -1.84
C VAL A 26 -10.06 2.48 -0.88
N LEU A 27 -9.95 2.11 0.41
CA LEU A 27 -10.95 2.44 1.42
C LEU A 27 -11.07 3.95 1.61
N VAL A 28 -9.95 4.67 1.75
CA VAL A 28 -9.97 6.14 1.90
C VAL A 28 -10.51 6.79 0.62
N SER A 29 -10.18 6.27 -0.56
CA SER A 29 -10.73 6.74 -1.83
C SER A 29 -12.27 6.58 -1.89
N ALA A 30 -12.79 5.45 -1.43
CA ALA A 30 -14.22 5.17 -1.36
C ALA A 30 -14.96 6.13 -0.43
N ILE A 31 -14.43 6.38 0.79
CA ILE A 31 -15.03 7.32 1.76
C ILE A 31 -15.03 8.74 1.22
N THR A 32 -13.93 9.16 0.59
CA THR A 32 -13.77 10.52 0.07
C THR A 32 -14.42 10.75 -1.30
N ASN A 33 -14.89 9.69 -1.96
CA ASN A 33 -15.38 9.69 -3.34
C ASN A 33 -14.38 10.29 -4.36
N LYS A 34 -13.08 10.22 -4.07
CA LYS A 34 -12.00 10.77 -4.89
C LYS A 34 -11.04 9.69 -5.33
N ILE A 35 -11.05 9.37 -6.62
CA ILE A 35 -10.25 8.29 -7.24
C ILE A 35 -8.75 8.49 -6.96
N PHE A 36 -8.23 9.71 -7.11
CA PHE A 36 -6.80 10.00 -6.94
C PHE A 36 -6.28 9.88 -5.50
N ILE A 37 -7.17 9.82 -4.49
CA ILE A 37 -6.74 9.64 -3.10
C ILE A 37 -6.26 8.19 -2.87
N GLY A 38 -6.79 7.22 -3.60
CA GLY A 38 -6.36 5.83 -3.54
C GLY A 38 -4.85 5.63 -3.75
N PRO A 39 -4.31 5.94 -4.93
CA PRO A 39 -2.89 5.81 -5.21
C PRO A 39 -2.02 6.67 -4.28
N LEU A 40 -2.47 7.87 -3.90
CA LEU A 40 -1.72 8.76 -3.01
C LEU A 40 -1.52 8.11 -1.63
N VAL A 41 -2.60 7.61 -1.03
CA VAL A 41 -2.56 6.96 0.29
C VAL A 41 -1.77 5.66 0.22
N THR A 42 -1.93 4.87 -0.83
CA THR A 42 -1.15 3.64 -1.04
C THR A 42 0.35 3.94 -1.18
N LEU A 43 0.74 4.98 -1.92
CA LEU A 43 2.13 5.39 -2.07
C LEU A 43 2.72 5.81 -0.72
N ILE A 44 2.04 6.68 0.02
CA ILE A 44 2.50 7.16 1.33
C ILE A 44 2.66 5.98 2.30
N ALA A 45 1.68 5.09 2.36
CA ALA A 45 1.72 3.93 3.24
C ALA A 45 2.86 2.97 2.88
N ASN A 46 3.12 2.74 1.58
CA ASN A 46 4.23 1.88 1.15
C ASN A 46 5.60 2.52 1.43
N LEU A 47 5.76 3.83 1.21
CA LEU A 47 7.00 4.54 1.53
C LEU A 47 7.32 4.48 3.03
N ILE A 48 6.31 4.66 3.89
CA ILE A 48 6.48 4.51 5.35
C ILE A 48 6.91 3.10 5.69
N PHE A 49 6.28 2.09 5.07
CA PHE A 49 6.66 0.70 5.28
C PHE A 49 8.10 0.42 4.84
N GLU A 50 8.53 0.88 3.66
CA GLU A 50 9.89 0.65 3.16
C GLU A 50 10.96 1.33 4.03
N VAL A 51 10.70 2.54 4.52
CA VAL A 51 11.59 3.25 5.47
C VAL A 51 11.67 2.52 6.81
N TRP A 52 10.54 2.03 7.32
CA TRP A 52 10.52 1.24 8.54
C TRP A 52 11.27 -0.08 8.35
N HIS A 53 11.02 -0.77 7.24
CA HIS A 53 11.60 -2.07 6.93
C HIS A 53 13.13 -1.97 6.72
N SER A 54 13.62 -0.96 6.01
CA SER A 54 15.06 -0.77 5.81
C SER A 54 15.80 -0.48 7.12
N LYS A 55 15.21 0.35 7.99
CA LYS A 55 15.81 0.77 9.26
C LYS A 55 15.79 -0.32 10.32
N TYR A 56 14.67 -1.04 10.44
CA TYR A 56 14.45 -1.97 11.56
C TYR A 56 14.75 -3.43 11.22
N TYR A 57 14.52 -3.86 9.97
CA TYR A 57 14.72 -5.26 9.59
C TYR A 57 16.12 -5.53 9.05
N TYR A 58 16.55 -4.75 8.06
CA TYR A 58 17.84 -4.96 7.40
C TYR A 58 18.99 -4.10 7.93
N GLN A 59 18.69 -3.05 8.71
CA GLN A 59 19.67 -2.08 9.21
C GLN A 59 20.54 -1.49 8.09
N TYR A 60 19.97 -1.31 6.89
CA TYR A 60 20.73 -0.74 5.78
C TYR A 60 21.12 0.71 6.09
N PRO A 61 22.34 1.13 5.70
CA PRO A 61 22.78 2.51 5.88
C PRO A 61 21.99 3.49 5.01
N ASP A 62 21.46 3.02 3.87
CA ASP A 62 20.75 3.82 2.88
C ASP A 62 19.32 3.32 2.66
N ILE A 63 18.39 4.26 2.43
CA ILE A 63 17.00 3.95 2.08
C ILE A 63 16.92 3.75 0.56
N SER A 64 16.66 2.52 0.11
CA SER A 64 16.32 2.24 -1.28
C SER A 64 14.81 2.14 -1.46
N PHE A 65 14.25 2.85 -2.43
CA PHE A 65 12.86 2.73 -2.80
C PHE A 65 12.68 1.66 -3.88
N SER A 66 11.73 0.76 -3.68
CA SER A 66 11.47 -0.33 -4.62
C SER A 66 10.47 0.06 -5.71
N GLU A 67 10.42 -0.74 -6.77
CA GLU A 67 9.45 -0.61 -7.87
C GLU A 67 7.99 -0.76 -7.41
N TRP A 68 7.78 -1.34 -6.22
CA TRP A 68 6.45 -1.45 -5.61
C TRP A 68 5.79 -0.10 -5.32
N ASN A 69 6.59 0.97 -5.17
CA ASN A 69 6.10 2.34 -5.09
C ASN A 69 5.43 2.84 -6.39
N ILE A 70 5.60 2.14 -7.52
CA ILE A 70 4.90 2.44 -8.78
C ILE A 70 3.76 1.44 -8.98
N ILE A 71 4.02 0.16 -8.75
CA ILE A 71 3.06 -0.92 -9.00
C ILE A 71 1.85 -0.82 -8.06
N PHE A 72 2.04 -0.66 -6.75
CA PHE A 72 0.91 -0.62 -5.81
C PHE A 72 0.00 0.59 -6.01
N PRO A 73 0.51 1.82 -6.19
CA PRO A 73 -0.35 2.95 -6.52
C PRO A 73 -1.08 2.76 -7.85
N SER A 74 -0.47 2.16 -8.86
CA SER A 74 -1.13 1.88 -10.14
C SER A 74 -2.32 0.92 -9.97
N ILE A 75 -2.14 -0.16 -9.20
CA ILE A 75 -3.23 -1.10 -8.88
C ILE A 75 -4.31 -0.39 -8.05
N SER A 76 -3.91 0.40 -7.05
CA SER A 76 -4.82 1.16 -6.20
C SER A 76 -5.65 2.17 -6.99
N LEU A 77 -5.07 2.82 -8.00
CA LEU A 77 -5.78 3.72 -8.91
C LEU A 77 -6.88 2.97 -9.68
N PHE A 78 -6.56 1.81 -10.24
CA PHE A 78 -7.53 0.99 -10.98
C PHE A 78 -8.70 0.55 -10.09
N LEU A 79 -8.41 0.00 -8.91
CA LEU A 79 -9.44 -0.45 -7.97
C LEU A 79 -10.28 0.72 -7.44
N SER A 80 -9.63 1.83 -7.09
CA SER A 80 -10.31 3.05 -6.63
C SER A 80 -11.23 3.61 -7.70
N ALA A 81 -10.81 3.58 -8.98
CA ALA A 81 -11.66 4.03 -10.09
C ALA A 81 -12.93 3.17 -10.20
N ILE A 82 -12.82 1.85 -10.13
CA ILE A 82 -13.96 0.93 -10.18
C ILE A 82 -14.92 1.18 -9.01
N ILE A 83 -14.38 1.22 -7.78
CA ILE A 83 -15.19 1.31 -6.56
C ILE A 83 -15.88 2.68 -6.47
N VAL A 84 -15.15 3.77 -6.70
CA VAL A 84 -15.73 5.12 -6.66
C VAL A 84 -16.74 5.31 -7.79
N ALA A 85 -16.49 4.78 -9.00
CA ALA A 85 -17.48 4.83 -10.08
C ALA A 85 -18.76 4.09 -9.69
N TYR A 86 -18.65 2.89 -9.10
CA TYR A 86 -19.79 2.13 -8.61
C TYR A 86 -20.57 2.88 -7.53
N ILE A 87 -19.90 3.47 -6.54
CA ILE A 87 -20.54 4.25 -5.47
C ILE A 87 -21.30 5.44 -6.07
N ARG A 88 -20.71 6.17 -7.03
CA ARG A 88 -21.35 7.30 -7.70
C ARG A 88 -22.57 6.92 -8.53
N THR A 89 -22.67 5.69 -9.04
CA THR A 89 -23.87 5.25 -9.76
C THR A 89 -25.05 4.94 -8.84
N LYS A 90 -24.80 4.66 -7.55
CA LYS A 90 -25.83 4.31 -6.58
C LYS A 90 -26.40 5.49 -5.79
N ASN A 91 -25.65 6.58 -5.72
CA ASN A 91 -26.06 7.83 -5.07
C ASN A 91 -26.64 8.79 -6.09
#